data_AF-K2DYK7-F1
#
_entry.id   AF-K2DYK7-F1
#
_cell.length_a   1.000
_cell.length_b   1.000
_cell.length_c   1.000
_cell.angle_alpha   90.00
_cell.angle_beta   90.00
_cell.angle_gamma   90.00
#
_symmetry.space_group_name_H-M   'P 1'
#
loop_
_entity.id
_entity.type
_entity.pdbx_description
1 polymer ?
#
loop_
_entity_poly.entity_id
_entity_poly.type
_entity_poly.pdbx_seq_one_letter_code
_entity_poly.pdbx_strand_id
1 'polypeptide(L)'
;YPSDIATMAYGYGVSVTDLQLAHAYSIFADDGKSTPVSFLKLNTNPGVTQIIPEKINRELVSMLEADITGKGAIEPVSNAAVFGYRVAGKTGTSYVAGSNGYDKKKYNSSFVGFAPVSNPQLVIAVTIREPQGQHFGAIVAAPVFSKIMAGALRILNIAPDALTQKAA
;
A
#
# COMPACT_ATOMS: atom_id res chain seq x y z
N TYR A 1 -0.99 27.29 -6.96
CA TYR A 1 -0.09 28.08 -6.08
C TYR A 1 0.97 27.19 -5.45
N PRO A 2 2.10 27.72 -4.96
CA PRO A 2 3.13 26.93 -4.27
C PRO A 2 2.58 26.10 -3.09
N SER A 3 1.55 26.59 -2.40
CA SER A 3 0.80 25.86 -1.37
C SER A 3 0.18 24.57 -1.88
N ASP A 4 -0.30 24.55 -3.12
CA ASP A 4 -1.01 23.40 -3.68
C ASP A 4 -0.04 22.27 -3.98
N ILE A 5 1.16 22.61 -4.49
CA ILE A 5 2.25 21.64 -4.70
C ILE A 5 2.63 20.97 -3.38
N ALA A 6 2.74 21.76 -2.30
CA ALA A 6 3.01 21.21 -0.97
C ALA A 6 1.89 20.29 -0.50
N THR A 7 0.61 20.67 -0.68
CA THR A 7 -0.54 19.83 -0.27
C THR A 7 -0.60 18.51 -1.02
N MET A 8 -0.31 18.53 -2.33
CA MET A 8 -0.30 17.33 -3.15
C MET A 8 0.79 16.36 -2.73
N ALA A 9 1.95 16.86 -2.29
CA ALA A 9 3.08 16.02 -1.87
C ALA A 9 2.74 15.11 -0.68
N TYR A 10 1.78 15.50 0.18
CA TYR A 10 1.27 14.65 1.27
C TYR A 10 -0.17 14.16 1.03
N GLY A 11 -0.67 14.23 -0.20
CA GLY A 11 -1.91 13.56 -0.64
C GLY A 11 -3.21 14.38 -0.52
N TYR A 12 -3.13 15.69 -0.28
CA TYR A 12 -4.29 16.60 -0.28
C TYR A 12 -4.35 17.41 -1.58
N GLY A 13 -5.55 17.80 -2.00
CA GLY A 13 -5.74 18.57 -3.25
C GLY A 13 -5.77 17.71 -4.53
N VAL A 14 -5.62 16.39 -4.40
CA VAL A 14 -5.82 15.40 -5.47
C VAL A 14 -6.83 14.35 -5.01
N SER A 15 -7.64 13.83 -5.93
CA SER A 15 -8.57 12.73 -5.65
C SER A 15 -8.23 11.54 -6.54
N VAL A 16 -8.21 10.35 -5.95
CA VAL A 16 -7.93 9.08 -6.65
C VAL A 16 -8.92 8.01 -6.22
N THR A 17 -9.15 7.05 -7.11
CA THR A 17 -9.88 5.83 -6.79
C THR A 17 -8.94 4.78 -6.18
N ASP A 18 -9.48 3.81 -5.43
CA ASP A 18 -8.69 2.71 -4.89
C ASP A 18 -8.02 1.89 -6.00
N LEU A 19 -8.64 1.78 -7.18
CA LEU A 19 -8.06 1.11 -8.34
C LEU A 19 -6.83 1.85 -8.87
N GLN A 20 -6.89 3.18 -8.99
CA GLN A 20 -5.74 4.00 -9.39
C GLN A 20 -4.63 3.91 -8.35
N LEU A 21 -4.97 3.89 -7.06
CA LEU A 21 -3.99 3.74 -5.97
C LEU A 21 -3.30 2.37 -6.02
N ALA A 22 -4.06 1.29 -6.20
CA ALA A 22 -3.51 -0.06 -6.34
C ALA A 22 -2.62 -0.17 -7.59
N HIS A 23 -3.04 0.39 -8.73
CA HIS A 23 -2.22 0.42 -9.94
C HIS A 23 -0.95 1.27 -9.77
N ALA A 24 -1.01 2.39 -9.04
CA ALA A 24 0.20 3.15 -8.73
C ALA A 24 1.19 2.33 -7.88
N TYR A 25 0.69 1.56 -6.91
CA TYR A 25 1.54 0.69 -6.10
C TYR A 25 2.07 -0.55 -6.84
N SER A 26 1.38 -1.01 -7.89
CA SER A 26 1.92 -2.08 -8.74
C SER A 26 3.16 -1.63 -9.51
N ILE A 27 3.31 -0.32 -9.77
CA ILE A 27 4.54 0.22 -10.36
C ILE A 27 5.72 0.01 -9.41
N PHE A 28 5.54 0.24 -8.11
CA PHE A 28 6.59 -0.03 -7.13
C PHE A 28 6.90 -1.53 -7.02
N ALA A 29 5.87 -2.36 -7.09
CA ALA A 29 5.97 -3.81 -7.00
C ALA A 29 6.65 -4.44 -8.24
N ASP A 30 6.52 -3.84 -9.42
CA ASP A 30 7.04 -4.35 -10.70
C ASP A 30 8.28 -3.55 -11.17
N ASP A 31 9.23 -3.32 -10.26
CA ASP A 31 10.52 -2.66 -10.57
C ASP A 31 10.41 -1.30 -11.28
N GLY A 32 9.36 -0.54 -10.97
CA GLY A 32 9.10 0.77 -11.57
C GLY A 32 8.37 0.73 -12.90
N LYS A 33 7.80 -0.42 -13.30
CA LYS A 33 7.07 -0.61 -14.56
C LYS A 33 5.56 -0.52 -14.35
N SER A 34 4.88 0.20 -15.25
CA SER A 34 3.43 0.22 -15.33
C SER A 34 2.95 -0.79 -16.37
N THR A 35 2.18 -1.76 -15.88
CA THR A 35 1.45 -2.73 -16.69
C THR A 35 -0.03 -2.34 -16.68
N PRO A 36 -0.69 -2.17 -17.84
CA PRO A 36 -2.10 -1.79 -17.89
C PRO A 36 -3.02 -2.71 -17.09
N VAL A 37 -3.96 -2.10 -16.35
CA VAL A 37 -4.98 -2.82 -15.59
C VAL A 37 -5.94 -3.53 -16.54
N SER A 38 -6.26 -4.79 -16.24
CA SER A 38 -7.28 -5.57 -16.93
C SER A 38 -8.21 -6.27 -15.96
N PHE A 39 -9.52 -6.21 -16.23
CA PHE A 39 -10.53 -7.04 -15.56
C PHE A 39 -10.68 -8.42 -16.22
N LEU A 40 -10.14 -8.58 -17.42
CA LEU A 40 -10.15 -9.82 -18.17
C LEU A 40 -8.84 -10.55 -17.97
N LYS A 41 -8.92 -11.89 -17.90
CA LYS A 41 -7.73 -12.73 -17.93
C LYS A 41 -6.98 -12.48 -19.25
N LEU A 42 -5.73 -12.06 -19.13
CA LEU A 42 -4.84 -11.88 -20.28
C LEU A 42 -4.03 -13.15 -20.52
N ASN A 43 -3.90 -13.54 -21.78
CA ASN A 43 -3.03 -14.66 -22.18
C ASN A 43 -1.68 -14.18 -22.74
N THR A 44 -1.53 -12.87 -22.92
CA THR A 44 -0.32 -12.20 -23.39
C THR A 44 -0.03 -11.02 -22.48
N ASN A 45 1.23 -10.60 -22.43
CA ASN A 45 1.61 -9.39 -21.71
C ASN A 45 1.02 -8.17 -22.44
N PRO A 46 0.22 -7.30 -21.77
CA PRO A 46 -0.40 -6.13 -22.40
C PRO A 46 0.60 -5.01 -22.76
N GLY A 47 1.90 -5.23 -22.53
CA GLY A 47 2.96 -4.24 -22.72
C GLY A 47 3.26 -3.53 -21.40
N VAL A 48 4.52 -3.11 -21.25
CA VAL A 48 5.02 -2.47 -20.04
C VAL A 48 5.67 -1.14 -20.37
N THR A 49 5.51 -0.15 -19.48
CA THR A 49 6.19 1.15 -19.59
C THR A 49 7.02 1.40 -18.34
N GLN A 50 8.30 1.74 -18.51
CA GLN A 50 9.14 2.12 -17.37
C GLN A 50 8.77 3.54 -16.91
N ILE A 51 8.27 3.68 -15.69
CA ILE A 51 7.88 4.97 -15.10
C ILE A 51 8.96 5.46 -14.12
N ILE A 52 9.48 4.56 -13.29
CA ILE A 52 10.49 4.87 -12.27
C ILE A 52 11.74 4.06 -12.58
N PRO A 53 12.93 4.66 -12.72
CA PRO A 53 14.16 3.89 -12.90
C PRO A 53 14.35 2.85 -11.80
N GLU A 54 14.71 1.62 -12.18
CA GLU A 54 14.78 0.47 -11.27
C GLU A 54 15.59 0.75 -9.99
N LYS A 55 16.74 1.44 -10.13
CA LYS A 55 17.57 1.83 -8.98
C LYS A 55 16.79 2.68 -7.96
N ILE A 56 16.07 3.68 -8.43
CA ILE A 56 15.25 4.57 -7.59
C ILE A 56 14.10 3.76 -6.97
N ASN A 57 13.48 2.87 -7.76
CA ASN A 57 12.41 2.02 -7.27
C ASN A 57 12.87 1.14 -6.09
N ARG A 58 14.03 0.50 -6.21
CA ARG A 58 14.61 -0.34 -5.15
C ARG A 58 14.83 0.45 -3.85
N GLU A 59 15.29 1.70 -3.94
CA GLU A 59 15.43 2.58 -2.78
C GLU A 59 14.07 2.91 -2.16
N LEU A 60 13.05 3.25 -2.96
CA LEU A 60 11.70 3.52 -2.49
C LEU A 60 11.05 2.30 -1.82
N VAL A 61 11.19 1.11 -2.41
CA VAL A 61 10.64 -0.14 -1.85
C VAL A 61 11.30 -0.46 -0.50
N SER A 62 12.60 -0.25 -0.37
CA SER A 62 13.32 -0.41 0.91
C SER A 62 12.75 0.51 2.00
N MET A 63 12.44 1.76 1.66
CA MET A 63 11.81 2.71 2.59
C MET A 63 10.39 2.27 2.99
N LEU A 64 9.59 1.76 2.04
CA LEU A 64 8.24 1.25 2.29
C LEU A 64 8.23 -0.03 3.13
N GLU A 65 9.22 -0.91 2.94
CA GLU A 65 9.40 -2.13 3.75
C GLU A 65 9.82 -1.78 5.19
N ALA A 66 10.72 -0.80 5.33
CA ALA A 66 11.24 -0.38 6.63
C ALA A 66 10.15 0.18 7.57
N ASP A 67 9.10 0.80 7.01
CA ASP A 67 7.96 1.35 7.77
C ASP A 67 7.14 0.26 8.48
N ILE A 68 7.16 -0.98 7.97
CA ILE A 68 6.30 -2.07 8.44
C ILE A 68 7.09 -3.14 9.20
N THR A 69 8.19 -3.62 8.62
CA THR A 69 8.93 -4.79 9.14
C THR A 69 10.39 -4.47 9.48
N GLY A 70 10.84 -3.22 9.31
CA GLY A 70 12.21 -2.80 9.61
C GLY A 70 12.49 -2.59 11.11
N LYS A 71 13.77 -2.40 11.46
CA LYS A 71 14.23 -2.11 12.85
C LYS A 71 13.66 -0.80 13.43
N GLY A 72 12.96 0.01 12.63
CA GLY A 72 12.28 1.24 13.03
C GLY A 72 10.77 1.20 12.85
N ALA A 73 10.16 0.02 12.61
CA ALA A 73 8.71 -0.10 12.53
C ALA A 73 8.08 0.30 13.87
N ILE A 74 7.18 1.29 13.83
CA ILE A 74 6.51 1.81 15.03
C ILE A 74 5.07 1.36 15.00
N GLU A 75 4.57 0.84 16.12
CA GLU A 75 3.14 0.67 16.32
C GLU A 75 2.41 2.01 16.07
N PRO A 76 1.30 2.03 15.32
CA PRO A 76 0.53 0.86 14.88
C PRO A 76 0.81 0.36 13.46
N VAL A 77 1.84 0.87 12.75
CA VAL A 77 2.07 0.54 11.32
C VAL A 77 2.47 -0.93 11.13
N SER A 78 3.17 -1.51 12.10
CA SER A 78 3.49 -2.95 12.21
C SER A 78 2.26 -3.86 12.14
N ASN A 79 1.05 -3.37 12.38
CA ASN A 79 -0.17 -4.16 12.23
C ASN A 79 -0.46 -4.59 10.77
N ALA A 80 0.24 -4.01 9.79
CA ALA A 80 0.21 -4.47 8.41
C ALA A 80 1.13 -5.68 8.13
N ALA A 81 1.99 -6.07 9.09
CA ALA A 81 2.92 -7.18 8.91
C ALA A 81 2.17 -8.50 8.66
N VAL A 82 2.75 -9.34 7.82
CA VAL A 82 2.20 -10.66 7.47
C VAL A 82 3.23 -11.72 7.86
N PHE A 83 2.83 -12.63 8.74
CA PHE A 83 3.75 -13.66 9.23
C PHE A 83 4.36 -14.48 8.08
N GLY A 84 5.69 -14.54 8.04
CA GLY A 84 6.46 -15.28 7.04
C GLY A 84 6.73 -14.51 5.74
N TYR A 85 6.20 -13.29 5.58
CA TYR A 85 6.39 -12.48 4.38
C TYR A 85 6.92 -11.09 4.71
N ARG A 86 7.78 -10.58 3.84
CA ARG A 86 8.18 -9.18 3.82
C ARG A 86 7.10 -8.37 3.12
N VAL A 87 6.72 -7.25 3.72
CA VAL A 87 5.62 -6.39 3.27
C VAL A 87 6.15 -4.97 3.11
N ALA A 88 5.81 -4.33 2.00
CA ALA A 88 6.04 -2.92 1.77
C ALA A 88 4.70 -2.21 1.57
N GLY A 89 4.53 -1.02 2.13
CA GLY A 89 3.27 -0.30 2.04
C GLY A 89 3.23 0.98 2.84
N LYS A 90 2.08 1.65 2.80
CA LYS A 90 1.85 2.90 3.52
C LYS A 90 0.42 3.00 4.04
N THR A 91 0.30 3.56 5.24
CA THR A 91 -0.96 4.05 5.80
C THR A 91 -1.31 5.45 5.27
N GLY A 92 -2.59 5.69 5.02
CA GLY A 92 -3.18 6.99 4.75
C GLY A 92 -4.29 7.31 5.74
N THR A 93 -4.44 8.59 6.08
CA THR A 93 -5.60 9.08 6.84
C THR A 93 -5.93 10.47 6.33
N SER A 94 -7.15 10.64 5.81
CA SER A 94 -7.61 11.91 5.24
C SER A 94 -8.94 12.32 5.85
N TYR A 95 -9.13 13.63 6.01
CA TYR A 95 -10.45 14.17 6.34
C TYR A 95 -11.39 14.06 5.14
N VAL A 96 -12.66 13.79 5.40
CA VAL A 96 -13.68 13.79 4.34
C VAL A 96 -13.95 15.23 3.93
N ALA A 97 -13.81 15.51 2.62
CA ALA A 97 -14.16 16.81 2.06
C ALA A 97 -15.69 16.95 1.90
N GLY A 98 -16.24 18.08 2.33
CA GLY A 98 -17.63 18.47 2.16
C GLY A 98 -17.77 19.85 1.53
N SER A 99 -19.01 20.33 1.40
CA SER A 99 -19.32 21.61 0.73
C SER A 99 -18.65 22.83 1.36
N ASN A 100 -18.30 22.77 2.65
CA ASN A 100 -17.72 23.86 3.42
C ASN A 100 -16.25 23.59 3.81
N GLY A 101 -15.56 22.70 3.10
CA GLY A 101 -14.20 22.25 3.42
C GLY A 101 -14.17 20.89 4.11
N TYR A 102 -13.11 20.60 4.86
CA TYR A 102 -12.93 19.30 5.53
C TYR A 102 -13.82 19.15 6.77
N ASP A 103 -14.56 18.04 6.83
CA ASP A 103 -15.28 17.66 8.04
C ASP A 103 -14.29 17.08 9.06
N LYS A 104 -14.07 17.83 10.15
CA LYS A 104 -13.12 17.47 11.22
C LYS A 104 -13.56 16.25 12.05
N LYS A 105 -14.76 15.71 11.83
CA LYS A 105 -15.28 14.53 12.53
C LYS A 105 -15.29 13.29 11.64
N LYS A 106 -15.03 13.43 10.34
CA LYS A 106 -15.11 12.33 9.38
C LYS A 106 -13.76 12.08 8.73
N TYR A 107 -13.36 10.81 8.72
CA TYR A 107 -12.06 10.39 8.22
C TYR A 107 -12.22 9.23 7.25
N ASN A 108 -11.32 9.16 6.27
CA ASN A 108 -11.04 7.95 5.54
C ASN A 108 -9.72 7.38 6.02
N SER A 109 -9.72 6.10 6.36
CA SER A 109 -8.55 5.36 6.83
C SER A 109 -8.15 4.38 5.76
N SER A 110 -6.93 4.49 5.25
CA SER A 110 -6.45 3.61 4.18
C SER A 110 -5.13 2.97 4.48
N PHE A 111 -4.91 1.81 3.85
CA PHE A 111 -3.62 1.15 3.80
C PHE A 111 -3.45 0.53 2.42
N VAL A 112 -2.30 0.75 1.80
CA VAL A 112 -1.95 0.14 0.52
C VAL A 112 -0.55 -0.45 0.60
N GLY A 113 -0.39 -1.65 0.08
CA GLY A 113 0.89 -2.34 0.12
C GLY A 113 0.93 -3.56 -0.78
N PHE A 114 2.10 -4.20 -0.82
CA PHE A 114 2.35 -5.38 -1.62
C PHE A 114 3.28 -6.36 -0.90
N ALA A 115 3.19 -7.62 -1.32
CA ALA A 115 3.99 -8.72 -0.80
C ALA A 115 4.06 -9.88 -1.82
N PRO A 116 5.05 -10.79 -1.71
CA PRO A 116 6.28 -10.67 -0.91
C PRO A 116 7.23 -9.59 -1.48
N VAL A 117 8.02 -8.89 -0.67
CA VAL A 117 8.93 -7.83 -1.21
C VAL A 117 10.03 -8.39 -2.12
N SER A 118 10.50 -9.63 -1.90
CA SER A 118 11.54 -10.25 -2.76
C SER A 118 11.08 -10.50 -4.19
N ASN A 119 9.80 -10.79 -4.38
CA ASN A 119 9.19 -11.10 -5.66
C ASN A 119 7.70 -10.75 -5.58
N PRO A 120 7.32 -9.47 -5.67
CA PRO A 120 5.94 -9.04 -5.43
C PRO A 120 4.94 -9.73 -6.36
N GLN A 121 3.88 -10.28 -5.77
CA GLN A 121 2.83 -11.00 -6.51
C GLN A 121 1.47 -10.31 -6.39
N LEU A 122 1.26 -9.57 -5.30
CA LEU A 122 -0.04 -8.97 -4.96
C LEU A 122 0.16 -7.55 -4.47
N VAL A 123 -0.71 -6.66 -4.95
CA VAL A 123 -0.93 -5.32 -4.40
C VAL A 123 -2.35 -5.27 -3.86
N ILE A 124 -2.51 -4.77 -2.64
CA ILE A 124 -3.83 -4.62 -2.00
C ILE A 124 -3.93 -3.19 -1.49
N ALA A 125 -5.01 -2.51 -1.88
CA ALA A 125 -5.45 -1.24 -1.32
C ALA A 125 -6.73 -1.47 -0.50
N VAL A 126 -6.74 -1.00 0.74
CA VAL A 126 -7.88 -1.04 1.64
C VAL A 126 -8.21 0.38 2.05
N THR A 127 -9.48 0.77 1.86
CA THR A 127 -10.00 2.06 2.32
C THR A 127 -11.26 1.82 3.15
N ILE A 128 -11.26 2.29 4.39
CA ILE A 128 -12.41 2.29 5.29
C ILE A 128 -12.90 3.72 5.41
N ARG A 129 -14.15 3.95 5.00
CA ARG A 129 -14.77 5.28 5.02
C ARG A 129 -15.51 5.50 6.33
N GLU A 130 -15.31 6.68 6.92
CA GLU A 130 -15.99 7.16 8.12
C GLU A 130 -16.04 6.12 9.27
N PRO A 131 -14.90 5.50 9.65
CA PRO A 131 -14.89 4.52 10.74
C PRO A 131 -15.32 5.18 12.05
N GLN A 132 -16.05 4.43 12.87
CA GLN A 132 -16.48 4.87 14.19
C GLN A 132 -15.42 4.47 15.24
N GLY A 133 -15.02 5.42 16.09
CA GLY A 133 -14.00 5.18 17.13
C GLY A 133 -12.58 5.49 16.64
N GLN A 134 -11.71 4.46 16.61
CA GLN A 134 -10.34 4.61 16.09
C GLN A 134 -10.37 4.90 14.59
N HIS A 135 -9.55 5.85 14.12
CA HIS A 135 -9.60 6.36 12.74
C HIS A 135 -8.25 6.43 12.03
N PHE A 136 -7.14 6.07 12.69
CA PHE A 136 -5.85 6.01 12.01
C PHE A 136 -5.80 4.80 11.08
N GLY A 137 -5.33 5.00 9.84
CA GLY A 137 -5.19 3.92 8.82
C GLY A 137 -4.38 2.72 9.32
N ALA A 138 -3.33 2.98 10.09
CA ALA A 138 -2.50 1.96 10.72
C ALA A 138 -3.24 1.13 11.80
N ILE A 139 -4.34 1.63 12.39
CA ILE A 139 -5.13 0.89 13.38
C ILE A 139 -6.31 0.18 12.71
N VAL A 140 -6.93 0.81 11.71
CA VAL A 140 -8.19 0.33 11.12
C VAL A 140 -7.95 -0.49 9.85
N ALA A 141 -7.22 0.06 8.89
CA ALA A 141 -7.06 -0.53 7.56
C ALA A 141 -5.90 -1.54 7.50
N ALA A 142 -4.80 -1.28 8.22
CA ALA A 142 -3.62 -2.16 8.23
C ALA A 142 -3.91 -3.61 8.70
N PRO A 143 -4.67 -3.86 9.79
CA PRO A 143 -5.01 -5.24 10.17
C PRO A 143 -5.89 -5.95 9.15
N VAL A 144 -6.76 -5.21 8.46
CA VAL A 144 -7.59 -5.75 7.37
C VAL A 144 -6.71 -6.15 6.19
N PHE A 145 -5.79 -5.28 5.79
CA PHE A 145 -4.77 -5.59 4.78
C PHE A 145 -4.00 -6.86 5.14
N SER A 146 -3.46 -6.95 6.35
CA SER A 146 -2.64 -8.11 6.80
C SER A 146 -3.42 -9.42 6.67
N LYS A 147 -4.68 -9.45 7.11
CA LYS A 147 -5.55 -10.64 7.01
C LYS A 147 -5.84 -11.04 5.56
N ILE A 148 -6.19 -10.09 4.70
CA ILE A 148 -6.50 -10.37 3.28
C ILE A 148 -5.24 -10.85 2.56
N MET A 149 -4.11 -10.16 2.75
CA MET A 149 -2.84 -10.51 2.13
C MET A 149 -2.39 -11.92 2.56
N ALA A 150 -2.44 -12.23 3.87
CA ALA A 150 -2.10 -13.55 4.38
C ALA A 150 -3.00 -14.67 3.79
N GLY A 151 -4.30 -14.40 3.62
CA GLY A 151 -5.22 -15.33 2.99
C GLY A 151 -4.91 -15.54 1.50
N ALA A 152 -4.74 -14.44 0.76
CA ALA A 152 -4.49 -14.47 -0.68
C ALA A 152 -3.17 -15.17 -1.03
N LEU A 153 -2.08 -14.86 -0.32
CA LEU A 153 -0.78 -15.50 -0.52
C LEU A 153 -0.84 -17.03 -0.31
N ARG A 154 -1.60 -17.48 0.69
CA ARG A 154 -1.81 -18.92 0.95
C ARG A 154 -2.67 -19.58 -0.12
N ILE A 155 -3.78 -18.96 -0.52
CA ILE A 155 -4.66 -19.49 -1.58
C ILE A 155 -3.91 -19.64 -2.90
N LEU A 156 -3.05 -18.67 -3.23
CA LEU A 156 -2.23 -18.68 -4.44
C LEU A 156 -0.94 -19.50 -4.31
N ASN A 157 -0.71 -20.15 -3.16
CA ASN A 157 0.46 -20.97 -2.88
C ASN A 157 1.80 -20.22 -3.11
N ILE A 158 1.86 -18.95 -2.73
CA ILE A 158 3.05 -18.12 -2.90
C ILE A 158 4.03 -18.40 -1.76
N ALA A 159 5.27 -18.75 -2.08
CA ALA A 159 6.30 -19.09 -1.09
C ALA A 159 6.62 -17.89 -0.17
N PRO A 160 6.75 -18.09 1.15
CA PRO A 160 7.12 -17.01 2.07
C PRO A 160 8.61 -16.65 1.98
N ASP A 161 8.94 -15.36 2.14
CA ASP A 161 10.29 -14.81 1.98
C ASP A 161 10.90 -14.22 3.26
N ALA A 162 10.24 -14.44 4.41
CA ALA A 162 10.69 -14.01 5.74
C ALA A 162 10.64 -15.12 6.79
N LEU A 163 10.78 -16.40 6.40
CA LEU A 163 10.68 -17.55 7.31
C LEU A 163 11.79 -17.63 8.37
N THR A 164 12.88 -16.90 8.20
CA THR A 164 14.04 -16.90 9.10
C THR A 164 13.90 -16.00 10.33
N GLN A 165 12.79 -15.28 10.53
CA GLN A 165 12.52 -14.63 11.81
C GLN A 165 11.74 -15.55 12.76
N LYS A 166 12.44 -16.54 13.33
CA LYS A 166 12.06 -17.15 14.60
C LYS A 166 13.29 -17.46 15.45
N ALA A 167 13.28 -16.88 16.65
CA ALA A 167 14.04 -17.21 17.86
C ALA A 167 15.56 -16.93 17.85
N ALA A 168 15.93 -15.76 18.36
CA ALA A 168 16.89 -15.65 19.44
C ALA A 168 16.25 -14.84 20.57
#